data_AF-A0A424JI51-F1
#
_entry.id   AF-A0A424JI51-F1
#
_cell.length_a   1.000
_cell.length_b   1.000
_cell.length_c   1.000
_cell.angle_alpha   90.00
_cell.angle_beta   90.00
_cell.angle_gamma   90.00
#
_symmetry.space_group_name_H-M   'P 1'
#
loop_
_entity.id
_entity.type
_entity.pdbx_description
1 polymer ?
#
loop_
_entity_poly.entity_id
_entity_poly.type
_entity_poly.pdbx_seq_one_letter_code
_entity_poly.pdbx_strand_id
1 'polypeptide(L)' 'MWLAKAVDAWRIWPRAFLSVYIFLIYFVVMWFLDLPDPSIEQSGLISILVGAGAAWFGLYVNSAAKEHDSDNNKK' A
#
# COMPACT_ATOMS: atom_id res chain seq x y z
N MET A 1 8.69 21.65 -16.03
CA MET A 1 7.68 20.57 -15.88
C MET A 1 8.14 19.20 -16.42
N TRP A 2 9.45 18.97 -16.64
CA TRP A 2 9.98 17.70 -17.21
C TRP A 2 10.64 16.76 -16.18
N LEU A 3 11.21 17.29 -15.08
CA LEU A 3 11.82 16.45 -14.04
C LEU A 3 10.81 15.58 -13.28
N ALA A 4 9.59 16.08 -13.06
CA ALA A 4 8.56 15.36 -12.30
C ALA A 4 8.18 14.03 -12.95
N LYS A 5 8.07 13.98 -14.29
CA LYS A 5 7.79 12.75 -15.04
C LYS A 5 8.97 11.78 -15.05
N ALA A 6 10.21 12.29 -15.05
CA ALA A 6 11.41 11.45 -15.03
C ALA A 6 11.66 10.80 -13.67
N VAL A 7 11.32 11.47 -12.57
CA VAL A 7 11.42 10.92 -11.21
C VAL A 7 10.32 9.88 -10.95
N ASP A 8 9.12 10.10 -11.47
CA ASP A 8 8.02 9.13 -11.38
C ASP A 8 8.30 7.83 -12.18
N ALA A 9 9.06 7.92 -13.29
CA ALA A 9 9.48 6.76 -14.08
C ALA A 9 10.28 5.71 -13.28
N TRP A 10 10.93 6.09 -12.19
CA TRP A 10 11.64 5.15 -11.31
C TRP A 10 10.70 4.33 -10.42
N ARG A 11 9.41 4.67 -10.37
CA ARG A 11 8.42 4.05 -9.46
C ARG A 11 8.85 4.19 -8.00
N ILE A 12 9.41 5.36 -7.62
CA ILE A 12 9.80 5.67 -6.23
C ILE A 12 8.60 5.52 -5.30
N TRP A 13 7.45 6.06 -5.71
CA TRP A 13 6.26 6.12 -4.89
C TRP A 13 5.76 4.73 -4.51
N PRO A 14 5.46 3.82 -5.47
CA PRO A 14 4.99 2.49 -5.11
C PRO A 14 6.03 1.67 -4.33
N ARG A 15 7.34 1.87 -4.55
CA ARG A 15 8.37 1.15 -3.77
C ARG A 15 8.47 1.65 -2.33
N ALA A 16 8.48 2.96 -2.13
CA ALA A 16 8.52 3.55 -0.79
C ALA A 16 7.30 3.13 0.04
N PHE A 17 6.12 3.12 -0.58
CA PHE A 17 4.90 2.64 0.05
C PHE A 17 4.96 1.16 0.41
N LEU A 18 5.44 0.32 -0.51
CA LEU A 18 5.61 -1.11 -0.26
C LEU A 18 6.61 -1.37 0.87
N SER A 19 7.71 -0.62 0.95
CA SER A 19 8.68 -0.71 2.04
C SER A 19 8.06 -0.36 3.40
N VAL A 20 7.26 0.72 3.46
CA VAL A 20 6.52 1.09 4.67
C VAL A 20 5.51 0.01 5.06
N TYR A 21 4.80 -0.55 4.08
CA TYR A 21 3.82 -1.63 4.31
C TYR A 21 4.48 -2.89 4.89
N ILE A 22 5.59 -3.34 4.31
CA ILE A 22 6.35 -4.49 4.79
C ILE A 22 6.84 -4.24 6.22
N PHE A 23 7.34 -3.03 6.50
CA PHE A 23 7.78 -2.65 7.84
C PHE A 23 6.64 -2.67 8.87
N LEU A 24 5.48 -2.08 8.55
CA LEU A 24 4.32 -2.07 9.45
C LEU A 24 3.80 -3.48 9.75
N ILE A 25 3.70 -4.34 8.72
CA ILE A 25 3.29 -5.73 8.91
C ILE A 25 4.29 -6.47 9.79
N TYR A 26 5.58 -6.34 9.49
CA TYR A 26 6.63 -6.97 10.30
C TYR A 26 6.53 -6.55 11.77
N PHE A 27 6.39 -5.24 12.02
CA PHE A 27 6.28 -4.72 13.38
C PHE A 27 5.04 -5.25 14.12
N VAL A 28 3.88 -5.21 13.47
CA VAL A 28 2.61 -5.67 14.07
C VAL A 28 2.59 -7.19 14.28
N VAL A 29 3.15 -7.97 13.36
CA VAL A 29 3.27 -9.42 13.51
C VAL A 29 4.21 -9.78 14.65
N MET A 30 5.39 -9.15 14.72
CA MET A 30 6.34 -9.41 15.79
C MET A 30 5.78 -8.99 17.15
N TRP A 31 5.09 -7.86 17.23
CA TRP A 31 4.35 -7.45 18.43
C TRP A 31 3.28 -8.48 18.82
N PHE A 32 2.51 -8.99 17.86
CA PHE A 32 1.46 -9.96 18.14
C PHE A 32 2.00 -11.30 18.66
N LEU A 33 3.14 -11.73 18.14
CA LEU A 33 3.81 -12.97 18.55
C LEU A 33 4.55 -12.85 19.89
N ASP A 34 4.91 -11.63 20.31
CA ASP A 34 5.58 -11.36 21.59
C ASP A 34 4.62 -11.34 22.79
N LEU A 35 3.30 -11.29 22.54
CA LEU A 35 2.30 -11.29 23.60
C LEU A 35 2.24 -12.66 24.30
N PRO A 36 2.27 -12.69 25.65
CA PRO A 36 2.21 -13.93 26.42
C PRO A 36 0.84 -14.63 26.35
N ASP A 37 -0.22 -13.91 25.99
CA ASP A 37 -1.57 -14.44 25.74
C ASP A 37 -2.22 -13.73 24.54
N PRO A 38 -2.03 -14.23 23.31
CA PRO A 38 -2.56 -13.59 22.11
C PRO A 38 -4.09 -13.72 22.06
N SER A 39 -4.80 -12.59 22.27
CA SER A 39 -6.26 -12.54 22.25
C SER A 39 -6.83 -12.20 20.87
N ILE A 40 -8.07 -12.64 20.62
CA ILE A 40 -8.80 -12.30 19.38
C ILE A 40 -9.01 -10.79 19.24
N GLU A 41 -9.19 -10.05 20.33
CA GLU A 41 -9.39 -8.59 20.29
C GLU A 41 -8.15 -7.85 19.75
N GLN A 42 -6.95 -8.30 20.11
CA GLN A 42 -5.69 -7.72 19.62
C GLN A 42 -5.37 -8.10 18.18
N SER A 43 -5.87 -9.24 17.70
CA SER A 43 -5.79 -9.62 16.29
C SER A 43 -6.59 -8.67 15.38
N GLY A 44 -7.54 -7.91 15.94
CA GLY A 44 -8.32 -6.89 15.23
C GLY A 44 -7.46 -5.76 14.65
N LEU A 45 -6.39 -5.35 15.34
CA LEU A 45 -5.43 -4.35 14.85
C LEU A 45 -4.71 -4.82 13.57
N ILE A 46 -4.39 -6.11 13.49
CA ILE A 46 -3.75 -6.73 12.32
C ILE A 46 -4.72 -6.72 11.13
N SER A 47 -5.98 -7.07 11.37
CA SER A 47 -7.03 -7.09 10.35
C SER A 47 -7.28 -5.70 9.75
N ILE A 48 -7.32 -4.66 10.58
CA ILE A 48 -7.47 -3.27 10.10
C ILE A 48 -6.25 -2.85 9.26
N LEU A 49 -5.04 -3.19 9.69
CA LEU A 49 -3.82 -2.86 8.95
C LEU A 49 -3.81 -3.51 7.55
N VAL A 50 -4.11 -4.81 7.47
CA VAL A 50 -4.14 -5.55 6.20
C VAL A 50 -5.31 -5.09 5.31
N GLY A 51 -6.48 -4.86 5.89
CA GLY A 51 -7.66 -4.36 5.18
C GLY A 51 -7.45 -2.97 4.58
N ALA A 52 -6.83 -2.06 5.33
CA ALA A 52 -6.45 -0.74 4.83
C ALA A 52 -5.40 -0.84 3.70
N GLY A 53 -4.44 -1.77 3.83
CA GLY A 53 -3.45 -2.07 2.78
C GLY A 53 -4.09 -2.52 1.48
N ALA A 54 -5.08 -3.42 1.54
CA ALA A 54 -5.81 -3.90 0.38
C ALA A 54 -6.64 -2.79 -0.29
N ALA A 55 -7.32 -1.96 0.50
CA ALA A 55 -8.12 -0.85 -0.01
C ALA A 55 -7.25 0.17 -0.76
N TRP A 56 -6.12 0.58 -0.17
CA TRP A 56 -5.21 1.53 -0.82
C TRP A 56 -4.56 0.95 -2.07
N PHE A 57 -4.15 -0.32 -2.05
CA PHE A 57 -3.60 -0.98 -3.24
C PHE A 57 -4.63 -1.04 -4.38
N GLY A 58 -5.89 -1.31 -4.05
CA GLY A 58 -7.00 -1.23 -5.01
C GLY A 58 -7.17 0.16 -5.62
N LEU A 59 -7.09 1.22 -4.82
CA LEU A 59 -7.14 2.61 -5.30
C LEU A 59 -5.93 2.97 -6.17
N TYR A 60 -4.73 2.51 -5.82
CA TYR A 60 -3.51 2.74 -6.59
C TYR A 60 -3.60 2.10 -7.99
N VAL A 61 -4.03 0.84 -8.07
CA VAL A 61 -4.18 0.12 -9.35
C VAL A 61 -5.32 0.71 -10.19
N ASN A 62 -6.45 1.03 -9.58
CA ASN A 62 -7.61 1.59 -10.29
C ASN A 62 -7.36 3.01 -10.82
N SER A 63 -6.59 3.83 -10.09
CA SER A 63 -6.20 5.16 -10.56
C SER A 63 -5.30 5.08 -11.79
N ALA A 64 -4.36 4.13 -11.82
CA ALA A 64 -3.50 3.89 -12.98
C ALA A 64 -4.29 3.41 -14.23
N ALA A 65 -5.38 2.67 -14.05
CA ALA A 65 -6.23 2.22 -15.15
C ALA A 65 -7.08 3.36 -15.76
N LYS A 66 -7.61 4.26 -14.94
CA LYS A 66 -8.43 5.41 -15.41
C LYS A 66 -7.62 6.42 -16.22
N GLU A 67 -6.34 6.61 -15.89
CA GLU A 67 -5.46 7.49 -16.65
C GLU A 67 -5.23 6.96 -18.08
N HIS A 68 -5.11 5.64 -18.24
CA HIS A 68 -4.90 4.98 -19.54
C HIS A 68 -6.12 5.00 -20.48
N ASP A 69 -7.34 5.04 -19.93
CA ASP A 69 -8.58 5.13 -20.70
C ASP A 69 -8.80 6.55 -21.26
N SER A 70 -8.47 7.57 -20.45
CA SER A 70 -8.62 8.98 -20.84
C SER A 70 -7.70 9.43 -21.98
N ASP A 71 -6.53 8.81 -22.15
CA ASP A 71 -5.59 9.10 -23.24
C ASP A 71 -6.05 8.48 -24.58
N ASN A 72 -6.69 7.30 -24.55
CA ASN A 72 -7.21 6.64 -25.75
C ASN A 72 -8.44 7.32 -26.36
N ASN A 73 -9.28 7.96 -25.54
CA ASN A 73 -10.47 8.70 -26.02
C ASN A 73 -10.12 10.09 -26.58
N LYS A 74 -8.85 10.51 -26.49
CA LYS A 74 -8.35 11.78 -27.01
C LYS A 74 -7.62 11.68 -28.35
N LYS A 75 -7.46 10.46 -28.89
CA LYS A 75 -6.98 10.18 -30.25
C LYS A 75 -8.15 9.93 -31.19
#